data_AF-A0A5S3SJT6-F1
#
_entry.id   AF-A0A5S3SJT6-F1
#
_cell.length_a   1.000
_cell.length_b   1.000
_cell.length_c   1.000
_cell.angle_alpha   90.00
_cell.angle_beta   90.00
_cell.angle_gamma   90.00
#
_symmetry.space_group_name_H-M   'P 1'
#
loop_
_entity.id
_entity.type
_entity.pdbx_description
1 polymer ?
#
loop_
_entity_poly.entity_id
_entity_poly.type
_entity_poly.pdbx_seq_one_letter_code
_entity_poly.pdbx_strand_id
1 'polypeptide(L)'
;MTELISKIVLPLASTLTACVAIYFTWQQSKSNKQHNELSVRPAICSNLYCHIDTLEFTITNKGLGPARVDEFKFYYDNTLIEYENFKKKIDKK
;
A
#
# COMPACT_ATOMS: atom_id res chain seq x y z
N MET A 1 53.15 8.16 -25.77
CA MET A 1 52.90 7.67 -24.39
C MET A 1 51.54 8.12 -23.87
N THR A 2 51.20 9.41 -24.00
CA THR A 2 49.90 10.00 -23.66
C THR A 2 48.71 9.35 -24.39
N GLU A 3 48.81 9.07 -25.69
CA GLU A 3 47.72 8.38 -26.42
C GLU A 3 47.44 6.96 -25.88
N LEU A 4 48.48 6.20 -25.55
CA LEU A 4 48.34 4.83 -25.05
C LEU A 4 47.63 4.81 -23.70
N ILE A 5 47.96 5.78 -22.83
CA ILE A 5 47.32 5.97 -21.52
C ILE A 5 45.84 6.32 -21.70
N SER A 6 45.51 7.23 -22.62
CA SER A 6 44.12 7.62 -22.88
C SER A 6 43.26 6.45 -23.38
N LYS A 7 43.81 5.59 -24.25
CA LYS A 7 43.13 4.40 -24.80
C LYS A 7 42.81 3.33 -23.76
N ILE A 8 43.49 3.35 -22.60
CA ILE A 8 43.28 2.38 -21.51
C ILE A 8 42.45 2.99 -20.39
N VAL A 9 42.75 4.23 -20.00
CA VAL A 9 42.10 4.90 -18.85
C VAL A 9 40.64 5.25 -19.15
N LEU A 10 40.33 5.72 -20.36
CA LEU A 10 38.95 6.08 -20.75
C LEU A 10 37.98 4.89 -20.72
N PRO A 11 38.29 3.72 -21.32
CA PRO A 11 37.39 2.57 -21.24
C PRO A 11 37.30 2.00 -19.82
N LEU A 12 38.37 2.04 -19.03
CA LEU A 12 38.33 1.64 -17.61
C LEU A 12 37.37 2.54 -16.82
N ALA A 13 37.49 3.86 -16.96
CA ALA A 13 36.59 4.82 -16.31
C ALA A 13 35.13 4.66 -16.79
N SER A 14 34.94 4.47 -18.09
CA SER A 14 33.60 4.24 -18.67
C SER A 14 32.98 2.94 -18.17
N THR A 15 33.76 1.88 -18.05
CA THR A 15 33.29 0.59 -17.52
C THR A 15 32.91 0.73 -16.04
N LEU A 16 33.76 1.41 -15.25
CA LEU A 16 33.48 1.63 -13.83
C LEU A 16 32.21 2.46 -13.61
N THR A 17 32.06 3.56 -14.35
CA THR A 17 30.85 4.40 -14.28
C THR A 17 29.61 3.64 -14.72
N ALA A 18 29.68 2.82 -15.77
CA ALA A 18 28.57 1.98 -16.20
C ALA A 18 28.17 0.96 -15.13
N CYS A 19 29.12 0.29 -14.49
CA CYS A 19 28.84 -0.64 -13.38
C CYS A 19 28.12 0.04 -12.22
N VAL A 20 28.59 1.24 -11.82
CA VAL A 20 27.98 2.02 -10.74
C VAL A 20 26.57 2.49 -11.12
N ALA A 21 26.37 2.94 -12.37
CA ALA A 21 25.06 3.35 -12.86
C ALA A 21 24.06 2.18 -12.86
N ILE A 22 24.47 0.99 -13.28
CA ILE A 22 23.63 -0.21 -13.25
C ILE A 22 23.25 -0.57 -11.81
N TYR A 23 24.21 -0.51 -10.88
CA TYR A 23 23.95 -0.78 -9.47
C TYR A 23 22.90 0.15 -8.88
N PHE A 24 23.06 1.46 -9.05
CA PHE A 24 22.09 2.44 -8.56
C PHE A 24 20.73 2.31 -9.24
N THR A 25 20.70 2.05 -10.54
CA THR A 25 19.45 1.82 -11.28
C THR A 25 18.70 0.61 -10.74
N TRP A 26 19.42 -0.48 -10.41
CA TRP A 26 18.81 -1.66 -9.81
C TRP A 26 18.24 -1.37 -8.42
N GLN A 27 18.98 -0.64 -7.58
CA GLN A 27 18.51 -0.22 -6.26
C GLN A 27 17.26 0.67 -6.35
N GLN A 28 17.26 1.64 -7.29
CA GLN A 28 16.10 2.50 -7.53
C GLN A 28 14.88 1.70 -8.01
N SER A 29 15.09 0.74 -8.92
CA SER A 29 14.01 -0.14 -9.41
C SER A 29 13.40 -0.95 -8.27
N LYS A 30 14.24 -1.50 -7.38
CA LYS A 30 13.78 -2.26 -6.21
C LYS A 30 12.97 -1.37 -5.25
N SER A 31 13.47 -0.18 -4.95
CA SER A 31 12.77 0.77 -4.07
C SER A 31 11.43 1.21 -4.67
N ASN A 32 11.39 1.53 -5.97
CA ASN A 32 10.15 1.89 -6.67
C ASN A 32 9.11 0.76 -6.63
N LYS A 33 9.53 -0.49 -6.81
CA LYS A 33 8.62 -1.64 -6.68
C LYS A 33 8.03 -1.73 -5.28
N GLN A 34 8.86 -1.63 -4.25
CA GLN A 34 8.41 -1.65 -2.85
C GLN A 34 7.45 -0.50 -2.53
N HIS A 35 7.78 0.72 -2.97
CA HIS A 35 6.89 1.87 -2.80
C HIS A 35 5.56 1.69 -3.54
N ASN A 36 5.58 1.14 -4.75
CA ASN A 36 4.36 0.89 -5.52
C ASN A 36 3.50 -0.18 -4.85
N GLU A 37 4.10 -1.27 -4.37
CA GLU A 37 3.39 -2.31 -3.60
C GLU A 37 2.75 -1.75 -2.32
N LEU A 38 3.47 -0.90 -1.59
CA LEU A 38 2.95 -0.24 -0.39
C LEU A 38 1.84 0.78 -0.70
N SER A 39 1.94 1.48 -1.83
CA SER A 39 0.97 2.49 -2.27
C SER A 39 -0.33 1.86 -2.77
N VAL A 40 -0.22 0.68 -3.40
CA VAL A 40 -1.35 -0.08 -3.94
C VAL A 40 -2.01 -0.95 -2.85
N ARG A 41 -1.37 -1.14 -1.70
CA ARG A 41 -1.92 -1.93 -0.59
C ARG A 41 -3.28 -1.34 -0.16
N PRO A 42 -4.37 -2.12 -0.21
CA PRO A 42 -5.68 -1.65 0.22
C PRO A 42 -5.64 -1.39 1.73
N ALA A 43 -5.77 -0.12 2.10
CA ALA A 43 -5.83 0.31 3.49
C ALA A 43 -7.29 0.61 3.81
N ILE A 44 -7.94 -0.32 4.50
CA ILE A 44 -9.32 -0.13 4.95
C ILE A 44 -9.28 0.75 6.21
N CYS A 45 -9.89 1.93 6.11
CA CYS A 45 -10.14 2.79 7.25
C CYS A 45 -11.61 2.68 7.64
N SER A 46 -11.87 2.44 8.92
CA SER A 46 -13.20 2.46 9.49
C SER A 46 -13.39 3.75 10.31
N ASN A 47 -14.38 4.55 9.94
CA ASN A 47 -14.86 5.65 10.77
C ASN A 47 -16.20 5.26 11.36
N LEU A 48 -16.31 5.32 12.68
CA LEU A 48 -17.57 5.15 13.39
C LEU A 48 -18.06 6.52 13.81
N TYR A 49 -19.23 6.91 13.31
CA TYR A 49 -19.90 8.13 13.70
C TYR A 49 -21.15 7.79 14.51
N CYS A 50 -21.14 8.16 15.79
CA CYS A 50 -22.28 7.99 16.68
C CYS A 50 -22.93 9.35 16.91
N HIS A 51 -24.07 9.60 16.24
CA HIS A 51 -24.97 10.69 16.58
C HIS A 51 -26.14 10.19 17.42
N ILE A 52 -26.87 11.11 18.06
CA ILE A 52 -27.90 10.83 19.09
C ILE A 52 -28.89 9.75 18.63
N ASP A 53 -29.27 9.76 17.35
CA ASP A 53 -30.28 8.84 16.77
C ASP A 53 -29.74 8.03 15.57
N THR A 54 -28.45 8.16 15.22
CA THR A 54 -27.89 7.50 14.03
C THR A 54 -26.51 6.90 14.31
N LEU A 55 -26.35 5.66 13.85
CA LEU A 55 -25.07 4.97 13.78
C LEU A 55 -24.63 4.91 12.32
N GLU A 56 -23.60 5.68 11.96
CA GLU A 56 -23.02 5.63 10.63
C GLU A 56 -21.65 4.95 10.68
N PHE A 57 -21.45 3.97 9.80
CA PHE A 57 -20.19 3.28 9.65
C PHE A 57 -19.70 3.39 8.21
N THR A 58 -18.57 4.06 8.01
CA THR A 58 -17.98 4.25 6.69
C THR A 58 -16.71 3.43 6.56
N ILE A 59 -16.66 2.58 5.53
CA ILE A 59 -15.46 1.85 5.11
C ILE A 59 -14.90 2.58 3.90
N THR A 60 -13.68 3.08 4.00
CA THR A 60 -13.02 3.74 2.87
C THR A 60 -11.73 3.03 2.52
N ASN A 61 -11.53 2.73 1.23
CA ASN A 61 -10.25 2.29 0.71
C ASN A 61 -9.33 3.51 0.54
N LYS A 62 -8.32 3.60 1.40
CA LYS A 62 -7.28 4.64 1.33
C LYS A 62 -6.08 4.23 0.45
N GLY A 63 -6.07 3.01 -0.08
CA GLY A 63 -5.04 2.54 -1.01
C GLY A 63 -5.33 2.96 -2.46
N LEU A 64 -4.29 3.01 -3.30
CA LEU A 64 -4.42 3.29 -4.73
C LEU A 64 -4.95 2.09 -5.55
N GLY A 65 -4.89 0.88 -4.98
CA GLY A 65 -5.40 -0.35 -5.59
C GLY A 65 -6.84 -0.68 -5.21
N PRO A 66 -7.55 -1.53 -5.97
CA PRO A 66 -8.90 -1.97 -5.61
C PRO A 66 -8.86 -2.83 -4.33
N ALA A 67 -9.66 -2.44 -3.33
CA ALA A 67 -9.87 -3.25 -2.14
C ALA A 67 -11.09 -4.16 -2.35
N ARG A 68 -10.89 -5.47 -2.19
CA ARG A 68 -11.98 -6.44 -2.15
C ARG A 68 -12.38 -6.70 -0.70
N VAL A 69 -13.65 -6.54 -0.38
CA VAL A 69 -14.21 -6.94 0.91
C VAL A 69 -14.72 -8.37 0.74
N ASP A 70 -14.08 -9.32 1.41
CA ASP A 70 -14.48 -10.74 1.31
C ASP A 70 -15.65 -11.06 2.26
N GLU A 71 -15.61 -10.57 3.50
CA GLU A 71 -16.65 -10.82 4.49
C GLU A 71 -16.90 -9.58 5.36
N PHE A 72 -18.17 -9.37 5.71
CA PHE A 72 -18.60 -8.35 6.67
C PHE A 72 -19.35 -9.02 7.83
N LYS A 73 -18.81 -8.91 9.05
CA LYS A 73 -19.32 -9.60 10.25
C LYS A 73 -19.68 -8.58 11.32
N PHE A 74 -20.85 -8.77 11.93
CA PHE A 74 -21.32 -7.93 13.03
C PHE A 74 -21.15 -8.67 14.35
N TYR A 75 -20.57 -8.00 15.34
CA TYR A 75 -20.42 -8.55 16.68
C TYR A 75 -21.13 -7.65 17.69
N TYR A 76 -21.86 -8.26 18.63
CA TYR A 76 -22.48 -7.59 19.77
C TYR A 76 -22.24 -8.43 21.02
N ASP A 77 -21.66 -7.84 22.07
CA ASP A 77 -21.22 -8.55 23.28
C ASP A 77 -20.41 -9.82 22.95
N ASN A 78 -19.39 -9.69 22.11
CA ASN A 78 -18.54 -10.78 21.59
C ASN A 78 -19.27 -11.91 20.83
N THR A 79 -20.56 -11.75 20.53
CA THR A 79 -21.34 -12.74 19.80
C THR A 79 -21.51 -12.30 18.35
N LEU A 80 -21.23 -13.20 17.41
CA LEU A 80 -21.51 -12.95 15.99
C LEU A 80 -23.02 -12.88 15.80
N ILE A 81 -23.50 -11.80 15.18
CA ILE A 81 -24.92 -11.61 14.88
C ILE A 81 -25.13 -11.39 13.39
N GLU A 82 -26.27 -11.86 12.89
CA GLU A 82 -26.72 -11.57 11.53
C GLU A 82 -27.23 -10.13 11.42
N TYR A 83 -27.21 -9.61 10.19
CA TYR A 83 -27.62 -8.24 9.90
C TYR A 83 -29.06 -7.94 10.33
N GLU A 84 -30.00 -8.89 10.19
CA GLU A 84 -31.38 -8.70 10.63
C GLU A 84 -31.50 -8.51 12.15
N ASN A 85 -30.71 -9.27 12.91
CA ASN A 85 -30.68 -9.17 14.37
C ASN A 85 -29.98 -7.88 14.82
N PHE A 86 -28.96 -7.45 14.09
CA PHE A 86 -28.34 -6.14 14.27
C PHE A 86 -29.36 -5.01 14.06
N LYS A 87 -30.09 -5.02 12.93
CA LYS A 87 -31.10 -4.00 12.61
C LYS A 87 -32.20 -3.91 13.67
N LYS A 88 -32.74 -5.06 14.10
CA LYS A 88 -33.75 -5.12 15.17
C LYS A 88 -33.25 -4.57 16.52
N LYS A 89 -31.94 -4.64 16.79
CA LYS A 89 -31.36 -4.09 18.03
C LYS A 89 -31.11 -2.59 17.96
N ILE A 90 -30.72 -2.08 16.79
CA ILE A 90 -30.53 -0.64 16.53
C ILE A 90 -31.89 0.09 16.55
N ASP A 91 -32.89 -0.44 15.84
CA ASP A 91 -34.24 0.17 15.73
C ASP A 91 -35.09 0.05 17.01
N LYS A 92 -34.62 -0.71 18.02
CA LYS A 92 -35.32 -0.90 19.30
C LYS A 92 -34.92 0.11 20.39
N LYS A 93 -34.03 1.05 20.08
CA LYS A 93 -33.59 2.11 20.97
C LYS A 93 -34.39 3.37 20.73
#